data_AF-A0A352Q2D8-F1
#
_entry.id   AF-A0A352Q2D8-F1
#
_cell.length_a   1.000
_cell.length_b   1.000
_cell.length_c   1.000
_cell.angle_alpha   90.00
_cell.angle_beta   90.00
_cell.angle_gamma   90.00
#
_symmetry.space_group_name_H-M   'P 1'
#
loop_
_entity.id
_entity.type
_entity.pdbx_description
1 polymer ?
#
loop_
_entity_poly.entity_id
_entity_poly.type
_entity_poly.pdbx_seq_one_letter_code
_entity_poly.pdbx_strand_id
1 'polypeptide(L)'
;MGIPVFRRDRIRGARLINRHTGQTQFELGFRETLQILWPYVRDQFVEQIKGVWFIVVYLFLFQLLVLGLPIAFAGMIATGTLVVIVGLPFFMEGLRLGLMPLGERIGALLPRKAHVGGILLFAFLLGIGATLAEPAIAVLKAAGAEVKPQQAPLLYLLLNEQTDQLVMAVGLGVGVAVTLGVL
;
A
#
# COMPACT_ATOMS: atom_id res chain seq x y z
N MET A 1 14.42 40.00 49.45
CA MET A 1 14.71 39.61 48.05
C MET A 1 14.40 38.12 47.96
N GLY A 2 13.26 37.63 47.49
CA GLY A 2 12.48 38.03 46.32
C GLY A 2 12.65 36.95 45.25
N ILE A 3 12.08 35.76 45.48
CA ILE A 3 12.05 34.60 44.55
C ILE A 3 11.31 34.96 43.26
N PRO A 4 11.57 34.24 42.16
CA PRO A 4 10.48 33.79 41.32
C PRO A 4 10.38 32.26 41.36
N VAL A 5 9.33 31.82 42.05
CA VAL A 5 8.75 30.48 42.03
C VAL A 5 8.13 30.27 40.65
N PHE A 6 8.65 29.31 39.88
CA PHE A 6 8.01 28.90 38.62
C PHE A 6 6.78 28.03 38.94
N ARG A 7 5.62 28.64 38.78
CA ARG A 7 4.28 28.11 39.07
C ARG A 7 3.95 26.92 38.16
N ARG A 8 3.92 25.70 38.73
CA ARG A 8 3.30 24.52 38.11
C ARG A 8 1.78 24.67 38.21
N ASP A 9 1.16 25.24 37.18
CA ASP A 9 -0.29 25.22 37.05
C ASP A 9 -0.74 24.34 35.87
N ARG A 10 -1.49 23.30 36.27
CA ARG A 10 -2.67 22.78 35.58
C ARG A 10 -2.45 21.82 34.40
N ILE A 11 -2.09 20.57 34.73
CA ILE A 11 -2.61 19.40 34.01
C ILE A 11 -3.37 18.55 35.02
N ARG A 12 -4.70 18.70 35.03
CA ARG A 12 -5.62 17.84 35.79
C ARG A 12 -5.90 16.59 34.95
N GLY A 13 -5.11 15.54 35.19
CA GLY A 13 -5.43 14.16 34.83
C GLY A 13 -5.35 13.32 36.10
N ALA A 14 -6.37 12.52 36.38
CA ALA A 14 -6.46 11.71 37.60
C ALA A 14 -5.28 10.73 37.67
N ARG A 15 -4.39 10.92 38.64
CA ARG A 15 -3.21 10.08 38.84
C ARG A 15 -3.55 8.97 39.83
N LEU A 16 -3.99 7.82 39.35
CA LEU A 16 -4.12 6.61 40.18
C LEU A 16 -2.75 5.92 40.25
N ILE A 17 -2.13 5.96 41.44
CA ILE A 17 -0.82 5.35 41.69
C ILE A 17 -1.04 3.90 42.14
N ASN A 18 -0.79 2.93 41.25
CA ASN A 18 -0.70 1.52 41.62
C ASN A 18 0.67 1.23 42.25
N ARG A 19 0.69 0.87 43.54
CA ARG A 19 1.92 0.67 44.33
C ARG A 19 2.71 -0.60 43.98
N HIS A 20 2.22 -1.48 43.10
CA HIS A 20 2.85 -2.78 42.87
C HIS A 20 3.77 -2.88 41.65
N THR A 21 3.79 -1.91 40.73
CA THR A 21 4.60 -2.01 39.49
C THR A 21 5.41 -0.78 39.08
N GLY A 22 5.40 0.32 39.84
CA GLY A 22 6.23 1.50 39.53
C GLY A 22 5.97 2.15 38.16
N GLN A 23 4.93 1.72 37.44
CA GLN A 23 4.52 2.29 36.16
C GLN A 23 3.39 3.28 36.40
N THR A 24 3.64 4.54 36.11
CA THR A 24 2.60 5.57 35.96
C THR A 24 1.75 5.21 34.76
N GLN A 25 0.52 4.74 35.01
CA GLN A 25 -0.52 4.67 34.00
C GLN A 25 -0.87 6.10 33.58
N PHE A 26 -0.33 6.54 32.45
CA PHE A 26 -0.75 7.78 31.80
C PHE A 26 -2.05 7.48 31.06
N GLU A 27 -3.19 7.78 31.71
CA GLU A 27 -4.47 7.87 31.00
C GLU A 27 -4.40 9.10 30.08
N LEU A 28 -4.07 8.86 28.82
CA LEU A 28 -4.06 9.88 27.79
C LEU A 28 -5.49 10.41 27.61
N GLY A 29 -5.67 11.71 27.78
CA GLY A 29 -6.93 12.35 27.43
C GLY A 29 -7.18 12.24 25.93
N PHE A 30 -8.46 12.26 25.50
CA PHE A 30 -8.84 12.21 24.08
C PHE A 30 -8.06 13.21 23.20
N ARG A 31 -7.80 14.42 23.72
CA ARG A 31 -7.01 15.45 23.03
C ARG A 31 -5.54 15.08 22.87
N GLU A 32 -4.95 14.41 23.85
CA GLU A 32 -3.54 13.99 23.83
C GLU A 32 -3.37 12.82 22.85
N THR A 33 -4.29 11.87 22.86
CA THR A 33 -4.34 10.78 21.86
C THR A 33 -4.48 11.33 20.44
N LEU A 34 -5.37 12.30 20.22
CA LEU A 34 -5.51 12.97 18.92
C LEU A 34 -4.24 13.73 18.50
N GLN A 35 -3.55 14.39 19.43
CA GLN A 35 -2.29 15.09 19.13
C GLN A 35 -1.17 14.13 18.72
N ILE A 36 -1.17 12.89 19.22
CA ILE A 36 -0.19 11.86 18.84
C ILE A 36 -0.56 11.19 17.52
N LEU A 37 -1.86 10.90 17.29
CA LEU A 37 -2.31 10.23 16.07
C LEU A 37 -2.35 11.14 14.84
N TRP A 38 -2.65 12.42 15.02
CA TRP A 38 -2.79 13.34 13.89
C TRP A 38 -1.54 13.46 13.00
N PRO A 39 -0.31 13.62 13.54
CA PRO A 39 0.90 13.61 12.74
C PRO A 39 1.08 12.32 11.95
N TYR A 40 0.85 11.17 12.60
CA TYR A 40 0.97 9.85 11.97
C TYR A 40 0.01 9.69 10.78
N VAL A 41 -1.27 10.01 11.00
CA VAL A 41 -2.29 9.95 9.96
C VAL A 41 -1.95 10.91 8.82
N ARG A 42 -1.58 12.15 9.13
CA ARG A 42 -1.17 13.13 8.11
C ARG A 42 -0.03 12.61 7.24
N ASP A 43 1.00 12.04 7.87
CA ASP A 43 2.18 11.56 7.15
C ASP A 43 1.83 10.40 6.21
N GLN A 44 1.01 9.46 6.66
CA GLN A 44 0.47 8.39 5.81
C GLN A 44 -0.29 8.93 4.61
N PHE A 45 -1.18 9.90 4.81
CA PHE A 45 -1.94 10.52 3.72
C PHE A 45 -1.01 11.25 2.72
N VAL A 46 0.01 11.96 3.20
CA VAL A 46 1.00 12.61 2.34
C VAL A 46 1.80 11.60 1.54
N GLU A 47 2.16 10.45 2.13
CA GLU A 47 2.81 9.35 1.40
C GLU A 47 1.92 8.80 0.29
N GLN A 48 0.62 8.59 0.54
CA GLN A 48 -0.29 8.10 -0.50
C GLN A 48 -0.48 9.13 -1.62
N ILE A 49 -0.61 10.41 -1.28
CA ILE A 49 -0.65 11.47 -2.29
C ILE A 49 0.63 11.46 -3.11
N LYS A 50 1.81 11.33 -2.49
CA LYS A 50 3.12 11.24 -3.17
C LYS A 50 3.24 10.00 -4.08
N GLY A 51 2.61 8.88 -3.73
CA GLY A 51 2.55 7.70 -4.58
C GLY A 51 1.62 7.85 -5.78
N VAL A 52 0.50 8.56 -5.61
CA VAL A 52 -0.59 8.62 -6.61
C VAL A 52 -0.50 9.84 -7.52
N TRP A 53 0.02 10.98 -7.06
CA TRP A 53 -0.01 12.23 -7.86
C TRP A 53 0.73 12.08 -9.20
N PHE A 54 1.86 11.37 -9.21
CA PHE A 54 2.66 11.23 -10.43
C PHE A 54 1.89 10.45 -11.50
N ILE A 55 1.25 9.34 -11.14
CA ILE A 55 0.45 8.55 -12.09
C ILE A 55 -0.78 9.33 -12.55
N VAL A 56 -1.46 10.05 -11.64
CA VAL A 56 -2.64 10.87 -12.00
C VAL A 56 -2.26 11.99 -12.97
N VAL A 57 -1.18 12.72 -12.71
CA VAL A 57 -0.68 13.78 -13.61
C VAL A 57 -0.23 13.19 -14.94
N TYR A 58 0.51 12.09 -14.91
CA TYR A 58 0.95 11.40 -16.13
C TYR A 58 -0.24 10.99 -17.01
N LEU A 59 -1.25 10.33 -16.44
CA LEU A 59 -2.44 9.89 -17.17
C LEU A 59 -3.26 11.07 -17.69
N PHE A 60 -3.40 12.13 -16.89
CA PHE A 60 -4.08 13.37 -17.30
C PHE A 60 -3.39 14.02 -18.51
N LEU A 61 -2.06 14.16 -18.46
CA LEU A 61 -1.27 14.71 -19.56
C LEU A 61 -1.32 13.80 -20.79
N PHE A 62 -1.22 12.48 -20.60
CA PHE A 62 -1.32 11.51 -21.68
C PHE A 62 -2.68 11.59 -22.39
N GLN A 63 -3.77 11.70 -21.63
CA GLN A 63 -5.12 11.80 -22.17
C GLN A 63 -5.31 13.08 -23.02
N LEU A 64 -4.78 14.21 -22.57
CA LEU A 64 -4.91 15.48 -23.28
C LEU A 64 -3.96 15.62 -24.47
N LEU A 65 -2.68 15.27 -24.28
CA LEU A 65 -1.62 15.54 -25.27
C LEU A 65 -1.47 14.42 -26.30
N VAL A 66 -1.61 13.16 -25.88
CA VAL A 66 -1.35 12.00 -26.75
C VAL A 66 -2.63 11.48 -27.36
N LEU A 67 -3.68 11.28 -26.54
CA LEU A 67 -4.95 10.76 -27.04
C LEU A 67 -5.85 11.85 -27.65
N GLY A 68 -5.66 13.11 -27.27
CA GLY A 68 -6.47 14.23 -27.77
C GLY A 68 -7.95 14.13 -27.41
N LEU A 69 -8.29 13.36 -26.36
CA LEU A 69 -9.67 13.11 -25.95
C LEU A 69 -10.05 14.04 -24.78
N PRO A 70 -11.26 14.63 -24.78
CA PRO A 70 -11.75 15.33 -23.61
C PRO A 70 -11.89 14.36 -22.43
N ILE A 71 -11.74 14.89 -21.22
CA ILE A 71 -11.85 14.09 -20.00
C ILE A 71 -13.33 13.82 -19.71
N ALA A 72 -13.84 12.75 -20.29
CA ALA A 72 -15.13 12.20 -19.94
C ALA A 72 -15.11 11.71 -18.48
N PHE A 73 -16.24 11.88 -17.77
CA PHE A 73 -16.41 11.40 -16.39
C PHE A 73 -15.39 11.92 -15.36
N ALA A 74 -14.87 13.14 -15.56
CA ALA A 74 -13.88 13.75 -14.65
C ALA A 74 -14.31 13.70 -13.17
N GLY A 75 -15.59 13.93 -12.86
CA GLY A 75 -16.11 13.84 -11.50
C GLY A 75 -16.06 12.43 -10.90
N MET A 76 -16.31 11.40 -11.71
CA MET A 76 -16.21 10.00 -11.29
C MET A 76 -14.75 9.62 -11.05
N ILE A 77 -13.84 10.01 -11.95
CA ILE A 77 -12.40 9.77 -11.79
C ILE A 77 -11.86 10.47 -10.54
N ALA A 78 -12.23 11.73 -10.32
CA ALA A 78 -11.83 12.49 -9.13
C ALA A 78 -12.34 11.82 -7.84
N THR A 79 -13.61 11.41 -7.82
CA THR A 79 -14.20 10.73 -6.65
C THR A 79 -13.53 9.38 -6.40
N GLY A 80 -13.30 8.57 -7.44
CA GLY A 80 -12.59 7.30 -7.33
C GLY A 80 -11.16 7.49 -6.83
N THR A 81 -10.46 8.50 -7.33
CA THR A 81 -9.10 8.85 -6.88
C THR A 81 -9.10 9.26 -5.40
N LEU A 82 -10.08 10.05 -4.95
CA LEU A 82 -10.24 10.40 -3.54
C LEU A 82 -10.49 9.17 -2.67
N VAL A 83 -11.37 8.26 -3.10
CA VAL A 83 -11.64 7.00 -2.39
C VAL A 83 -10.36 6.16 -2.28
N VAL A 84 -9.54 6.10 -3.33
CA VAL A 84 -8.23 5.42 -3.30
C VAL A 84 -7.27 6.10 -2.33
N ILE A 85 -7.12 7.43 -2.37
CA ILE A 85 -6.23 8.18 -1.46
C ILE A 85 -6.64 7.99 0.01
N VAL A 86 -7.94 7.91 0.29
CA VAL A 86 -8.44 7.65 1.65
C VAL A 86 -8.33 6.18 2.03
N GLY A 87 -8.55 5.25 1.10
CA GLY A 87 -8.55 3.81 1.36
C GLY A 87 -7.16 3.19 1.49
N LEU A 88 -6.17 3.68 0.72
CA LEU A 88 -4.80 3.18 0.73
C LEU A 88 -4.13 3.26 2.12
N PRO A 89 -4.20 4.35 2.90
CA PRO A 89 -3.64 4.39 4.26
C PRO A 89 -4.22 3.31 5.17
N PHE A 90 -5.54 3.10 5.15
CA PHE A 90 -6.20 2.07 5.97
C PHE A 90 -5.78 0.66 5.52
N PHE A 91 -5.72 0.42 4.21
CA PHE A 91 -5.27 -0.85 3.66
C PHE A 91 -3.81 -1.14 4.03
N MET A 92 -2.92 -0.15 3.90
CA MET A 92 -1.51 -0.28 4.22
C MET A 92 -1.29 -0.51 5.71
N GLU A 93 -2.06 0.13 6.59
CA GLU A 93 -2.02 -0.14 8.03
C GLU A 93 -2.45 -1.59 8.33
N GLY A 94 -3.53 -2.07 7.71
CA GLY A 94 -3.97 -3.45 7.83
C GLY A 94 -2.92 -4.46 7.36
N LEU A 95 -2.23 -4.17 6.25
CA LEU A 95 -1.11 -4.98 5.78
C LEU A 95 0.09 -4.96 6.73
N ARG A 96 0.45 -3.78 7.25
CA ARG A 96 1.58 -3.60 8.19
C ARG A 96 1.38 -4.35 9.50
N LEU A 97 0.15 -4.34 10.01
CA LEU A 97 -0.18 -5.04 11.26
C LEU A 97 -0.46 -6.54 11.04
N GLY A 98 -0.93 -6.93 9.85
CA GLY A 98 -1.34 -8.29 9.53
C GLY A 98 -0.28 -9.11 8.80
N LEU A 99 -0.11 -8.86 7.50
CA LEU A 99 0.66 -9.74 6.60
C LEU A 99 2.17 -9.48 6.63
N MET A 100 2.62 -8.23 6.80
CA MET A 100 4.06 -7.92 6.80
C MET A 100 4.83 -8.64 7.90
N PRO A 101 4.37 -8.70 9.18
CA PRO A 101 5.07 -9.42 10.23
C PRO A 101 5.20 -10.91 9.92
N LEU A 102 4.22 -11.51 9.26
CA LEU A 102 4.29 -12.89 8.80
C LEU A 102 5.38 -13.05 7.73
N GLY A 103 5.38 -12.17 6.72
CA GLY A 103 6.38 -12.17 5.65
C GLY A 103 7.81 -11.99 6.16
N GLU A 104 8.03 -11.04 7.06
CA GLU A 104 9.34 -10.78 7.68
C GLU A 104 9.83 -11.97 8.50
N ARG A 105 8.93 -12.61 9.27
CA ARG A 105 9.28 -13.80 10.05
C ARG A 105 9.64 -14.98 9.16
N ILE A 106 8.89 -15.21 8.08
CA ILE A 106 9.21 -16.26 7.10
C ILE A 106 10.56 -15.95 6.45
N GLY A 107 10.75 -14.73 5.95
CA GLY A 107 11.99 -14.28 5.30
C GLY A 107 13.22 -14.39 6.20
N ALA A 108 13.09 -14.09 7.50
CA ALA A 108 14.21 -14.19 8.45
C ALA A 108 14.56 -15.64 8.84
N LEU A 109 13.58 -16.54 8.83
CA LEU A 109 13.76 -17.95 9.25
C LEU A 109 14.13 -18.88 8.08
N LEU A 110 13.69 -18.57 6.86
CA LEU A 110 13.86 -19.43 5.70
C LEU A 110 15.33 -19.74 5.37
N PRO A 111 16.28 -18.76 5.34
CA PRO A 111 17.69 -19.03 5.04
C PRO A 111 18.39 -19.87 6.11
N ARG A 112 17.86 -19.90 7.35
CA ARG A 112 18.43 -20.69 8.45
C ARG A 112 18.01 -22.16 8.41
N LYS A 113 16.91 -22.48 7.73
CA LYS A 113 16.30 -23.83 7.72
C LYS A 113 16.34 -24.52 6.35
N ALA A 114 16.32 -23.76 5.26
CA ALA A 114 16.28 -24.29 3.91
C ALA A 114 17.67 -24.23 3.25
N HIS A 115 17.95 -25.21 2.40
CA HIS A 115 19.09 -25.15 1.49
C HIS A 115 18.79 -24.17 0.34
N VAL A 116 19.83 -23.70 -0.36
CA VAL A 116 19.74 -22.68 -1.41
C VAL A 116 18.66 -23.00 -2.45
N GLY A 117 18.58 -24.25 -2.92
CA GLY A 117 17.54 -24.68 -3.87
C GLY A 117 16.10 -24.46 -3.36
N GLY A 118 15.84 -24.74 -2.08
CA GLY A 118 14.54 -24.48 -1.46
C GLY A 118 14.22 -22.99 -1.33
N ILE A 119 15.23 -22.16 -1.07
CA ILE A 119 15.08 -20.69 -1.01
C ILE A 119 14.73 -20.14 -2.40
N LEU A 120 15.45 -20.59 -3.44
CA LEU A 120 15.23 -20.16 -4.82
C LEU A 120 13.86 -20.58 -5.35
N LEU A 121 13.41 -21.81 -5.05
CA LEU A 121 12.07 -22.28 -5.41
C LEU A 121 10.98 -21.46 -4.69
N PHE A 122 11.17 -21.17 -3.40
CA PHE A 122 10.24 -20.33 -2.66
C PHE A 122 10.17 -18.90 -3.21
N ALA A 123 11.33 -18.30 -3.53
CA ALA A 123 11.42 -16.98 -4.14
C ALA A 123 10.72 -16.94 -5.52
N PHE A 124 10.91 -17.98 -6.33
CA PHE A 124 10.25 -18.14 -7.63
C PHE A 124 8.72 -18.16 -7.49
N LEU A 125 8.21 -19.02 -6.61
CA LEU A 125 6.77 -19.17 -6.36
C LEU A 125 6.17 -17.90 -5.75
N LEU A 126 6.89 -17.23 -4.85
CA LEU A 126 6.47 -15.93 -4.33
C LEU A 126 6.39 -14.86 -5.41
N GLY A 127 7.32 -14.80 -6.35
CA GLY A 127 7.27 -13.84 -7.47
C GLY A 127 6.04 -14.04 -8.35
N ILE A 128 5.71 -15.30 -8.68
CA ILE A 128 4.48 -15.64 -9.39
C ILE A 128 3.26 -15.25 -8.55
N GLY A 129 3.22 -15.67 -7.28
CA GLY A 129 2.10 -15.42 -6.38
C GLY A 129 1.84 -13.92 -6.16
N ALA A 130 2.88 -13.11 -6.02
CA ALA A 130 2.77 -11.66 -5.91
C ALA A 130 2.16 -11.03 -7.17
N THR A 131 2.54 -11.50 -8.35
CA THR A 131 1.97 -11.03 -9.62
C THR A 131 0.50 -11.42 -9.76
N LEU A 132 0.12 -12.62 -9.32
CA LEU A 132 -1.28 -13.08 -9.34
C LEU A 132 -2.14 -12.33 -8.31
N ALA A 133 -1.55 -11.94 -7.18
CA ALA A 133 -2.21 -11.18 -6.12
C ALA A 133 -2.27 -9.67 -6.41
N GLU A 134 -1.55 -9.19 -7.41
CA GLU A 134 -1.42 -7.77 -7.73
C GLU A 134 -2.78 -7.18 -8.22
N PRO A 135 -3.39 -6.24 -7.46
CA PRO A 135 -4.66 -5.65 -7.85
C PRO A 135 -4.61 -4.89 -9.17
N ALA A 136 -3.45 -4.28 -9.51
CA ALA A 136 -3.31 -3.55 -10.78
C ALA A 136 -3.50 -4.46 -12.00
N ILE A 137 -3.05 -5.72 -11.93
CA ILE A 137 -3.26 -6.70 -12.99
C ILE A 137 -4.76 -7.01 -13.12
N ALA A 138 -5.47 -7.20 -12.00
CA ALA A 138 -6.91 -7.44 -12.02
C ALA A 138 -7.70 -6.25 -12.64
N VAL A 139 -7.33 -5.02 -12.30
CA VAL A 139 -7.91 -3.80 -12.89
C VAL A 139 -7.62 -3.73 -14.39
N LEU A 140 -6.41 -4.09 -14.83
CA LEU A 140 -6.06 -4.14 -16.25
C LEU A 140 -6.92 -5.18 -17.00
N LYS A 141 -7.14 -6.36 -16.43
CA LYS A 141 -8.04 -7.37 -17.01
C LYS A 141 -9.46 -6.82 -17.17
N ALA A 142 -9.99 -6.17 -16.12
CA ALA A 142 -11.32 -5.59 -16.14
C ALA A 142 -11.45 -4.47 -17.18
N ALA A 143 -10.44 -3.61 -17.30
CA ALA A 143 -10.39 -2.55 -18.32
C ALA A 143 -10.32 -3.12 -19.75
N GLY A 144 -9.76 -4.33 -19.91
CA GLY A 144 -9.73 -5.07 -21.17
C GLY A 144 -11.08 -5.38 -21.78
N ALA A 145 -12.14 -5.47 -20.96
CA ALA A 145 -13.50 -5.76 -21.41
C ALA A 145 -14.09 -4.64 -22.29
N GLU A 146 -13.57 -3.41 -22.17
CA GLU A 146 -14.02 -2.25 -22.94
C GLU A 146 -13.35 -2.15 -24.32
N VAL A 147 -12.38 -3.02 -24.62
CA VAL A 147 -11.64 -3.00 -25.90
C VAL A 147 -12.51 -3.57 -27.02
N LYS A 148 -12.68 -2.82 -28.11
CA LYS A 148 -13.44 -3.29 -29.29
C LYS A 148 -12.58 -4.22 -30.16
N PRO A 149 -13.01 -5.46 -30.45
CA PRO A 149 -12.25 -6.41 -31.26
C PRO A 149 -11.88 -5.86 -32.66
N GLN A 150 -12.77 -5.04 -33.25
CA GLN A 150 -12.56 -4.49 -34.59
C GLN A 150 -11.48 -3.40 -34.64
N GLN A 151 -11.21 -2.75 -33.50
CA GLN A 151 -10.23 -1.65 -33.43
C GLN A 151 -8.85 -2.16 -32.99
N ALA A 152 -8.81 -3.14 -32.09
CA ALA A 152 -7.57 -3.69 -31.56
C ALA A 152 -7.70 -5.21 -31.33
N PRO A 153 -7.70 -6.03 -32.40
CA PRO A 153 -7.97 -7.47 -32.31
C PRO A 153 -6.95 -8.22 -31.44
N LEU A 154 -5.65 -7.88 -31.54
CA LEU A 154 -4.60 -8.49 -30.72
C LEU A 154 -4.73 -8.11 -29.24
N LEU A 155 -5.05 -6.84 -28.94
CA LEU A 155 -5.20 -6.38 -27.56
C LEU A 155 -6.44 -7.00 -26.91
N TYR A 156 -7.55 -7.08 -27.66
CA TYR A 156 -8.75 -7.77 -27.21
C TYR A 156 -8.46 -9.22 -26.85
N LEU A 157 -7.75 -9.94 -27.74
CA LEU A 157 -7.37 -11.33 -27.52
C LEU A 157 -6.49 -11.49 -26.27
N LEU A 158 -5.49 -10.63 -26.09
CA LEU A 158 -4.60 -10.65 -24.93
C LEU A 158 -5.29 -10.32 -23.60
N LEU A 159 -6.25 -9.38 -23.61
CA LEU A 159 -6.91 -8.91 -22.39
C LEU A 159 -8.23 -9.61 -22.06
N ASN A 160 -8.81 -10.38 -22.99
CA ASN A 160 -10.07 -11.11 -22.77
C ASN A 160 -9.94 -12.62 -22.92
N GLU A 161 -9.40 -13.12 -24.04
CA GLU A 161 -9.39 -14.56 -24.32
C GLU A 161 -8.15 -15.27 -23.76
N GLN A 162 -7.00 -14.62 -23.78
CA GLN A 162 -5.71 -15.17 -23.34
C GLN A 162 -5.17 -14.49 -22.08
N THR A 163 -6.03 -13.81 -21.33
CA THR A 163 -5.62 -12.99 -20.18
C THR A 163 -4.91 -13.80 -19.10
N ASP A 164 -5.32 -15.04 -18.88
CA ASP A 164 -4.66 -15.92 -17.91
C ASP A 164 -3.29 -16.38 -18.39
N GLN A 165 -3.12 -16.60 -19.70
CA GLN A 165 -1.81 -16.93 -20.28
C GLN A 165 -0.86 -15.73 -20.22
N LEU A 166 -1.37 -14.53 -20.52
CA LEU A 166 -0.62 -13.29 -20.39
C LEU A 166 -0.14 -13.10 -18.95
N VAL A 167 -1.04 -13.24 -17.97
CA VAL A 167 -0.69 -13.05 -16.56
C VAL A 167 0.26 -14.14 -16.07
N MET A 168 0.10 -15.39 -16.52
CA MET A 168 1.07 -16.44 -16.22
C MET A 168 2.43 -16.14 -16.84
N ALA A 169 2.51 -15.62 -18.06
CA ALA A 169 3.78 -15.24 -18.69
C ALA A 169 4.49 -14.12 -17.91
N VAL A 170 3.75 -13.07 -17.50
CA VAL A 170 4.28 -12.01 -16.64
C VAL A 170 4.72 -12.59 -15.29
N GLY A 171 3.87 -13.42 -14.67
CA GLY A 171 4.15 -14.03 -13.37
C GLY A 171 5.39 -14.92 -13.40
N LEU A 172 5.57 -15.72 -14.45
CA LEU A 172 6.79 -16.51 -14.66
C LEU A 172 8.01 -15.61 -14.83
N GLY A 173 7.90 -14.53 -15.60
CA GLY A 173 8.97 -13.54 -15.76
C GLY A 173 9.37 -12.88 -14.44
N VAL A 174 8.39 -12.48 -13.63
CA VAL A 174 8.61 -11.93 -12.28
C VAL A 174 9.22 -12.99 -11.36
N GLY A 175 8.72 -14.23 -11.41
CA GLY A 175 9.29 -15.36 -10.67
C GLY A 175 10.77 -15.52 -10.95
N VAL A 176 11.17 -15.57 -12.22
CA VAL A 176 12.59 -15.63 -12.64
C VAL A 176 13.36 -14.41 -12.14
N ALA A 177 12.83 -13.20 -12.31
CA ALA A 177 13.49 -11.97 -11.87
C ALA A 177 13.74 -11.95 -10.35
N VAL A 178 12.76 -12.39 -9.56
CA VAL A 178 12.89 -12.50 -8.10
C VAL A 178 13.93 -13.56 -7.72
N THR A 179 13.91 -14.73 -8.35
CA THR A 179 14.90 -15.79 -8.11
C THR A 179 16.32 -15.31 -8.42
N LEU A 180 16.51 -14.58 -9.54
CA LEU A 180 17.80 -14.00 -9.90
C LEU A 180 18.23 -12.90 -8.93
N GLY A 181 17.30 -12.10 -8.41
CA GLY A 181 17.60 -11.06 -7.41
C GLY A 181 17.97 -11.61 -6.04
N VAL A 182 17.63 -12.86 -5.74
CA VAL A 182 17.99 -13.56 -4.49
C VAL A 182 19.35 -14.28 -4.60
N LEU A 183 19.79 -14.60 -5.82
CA LEU A 183 21.06 -15.29 -6.09
C LEU A 183 22.27 -14.35 -5.89
#